data_AF-A0A183DF27-F1
#
_entry.id   AF-A0A183DF27-F1
#
_cell.length_a   1.000
_cell.length_b   1.000
_cell.length_c   1.000
_cell.angle_alpha   90.00
_cell.angle_beta   90.00
_cell.angle_gamma   90.00
#
_symmetry.space_group_name_H-M   'P 1'
#
loop_
_entity.id
_entity.type
_entity.pdbx_description
1 polymer ?
#
loop_
_entity_poly.entity_id
_entity_poly.type
_entity_poly.pdbx_seq_one_letter_code
_entity_poly.pdbx_strand_id
1 'polypeptide(L)'
;MTDRPISFSNYALDSSPQSIFEQTLAAVLKDPNNKKIGLVGRYLEKGTLSAIVEFKFGQVVDKQYVCLLKMLAVVNSGLPEYVQMIAPHEDWSYLDTGFRQVFLFVQLAVVT
;
A
#
# COMPACT_ATOMS: atom_id res chain seq x y z
N MET A 1 11.04 -16.42 20.11
CA MET A 1 10.86 -16.60 18.66
C MET A 1 9.64 -17.47 18.48
N THR A 2 8.53 -16.93 18.01
CA THR A 2 7.34 -17.70 17.67
C THR A 2 7.48 -18.13 16.23
N ASP A 3 7.71 -19.43 16.00
CA ASP A 3 7.73 -20.00 14.65
C ASP A 3 6.38 -19.70 13.98
N ARG A 4 6.40 -18.88 12.92
CA ARG A 4 5.20 -18.62 12.13
C ARG A 4 4.80 -19.93 11.45
N PRO A 5 3.52 -20.34 11.49
CA PRO A 5 3.09 -21.57 10.85
C PRO A 5 3.38 -21.51 9.34
N ILE A 6 4.06 -22.54 8.82
CA ILE A 6 4.28 -22.71 7.39
C ILE A 6 2.92 -23.08 6.78
N SER A 7 2.27 -22.11 6.15
CA SER A 7 1.01 -22.32 5.44
C SER A 7 1.29 -23.03 4.11
N PHE A 8 0.86 -24.28 3.99
CA PHE A 8 0.83 -24.97 2.70
C PHE A 8 -0.38 -24.49 1.90
N SER A 9 -0.13 -23.77 0.83
CA SER A 9 -1.18 -23.26 -0.06
C SER A 9 -1.31 -24.11 -1.33
N ASN A 10 -2.52 -24.64 -1.58
CA ASN A 10 -2.88 -25.40 -2.79
C ASN A 10 -3.36 -24.51 -3.95
N TYR A 11 -2.86 -23.28 -4.06
CA TYR A 11 -3.31 -22.38 -5.13
C TYR A 11 -2.66 -22.76 -6.47
N ALA A 12 -3.42 -22.70 -7.55
CA ALA A 12 -2.84 -22.82 -8.89
C ALA A 12 -2.02 -21.55 -9.20
N LEU A 13 -1.07 -21.66 -10.13
CA LEU A 13 -0.10 -20.60 -10.46
C LEU A 13 -0.76 -19.26 -10.84
N ASP A 14 -1.97 -19.31 -11.41
CA ASP A 14 -2.79 -18.16 -11.82
C ASP A 14 -3.78 -17.69 -10.74
N SER A 15 -4.11 -18.53 -9.77
CA SER A 15 -5.05 -18.27 -8.67
C SER A 15 -4.37 -18.10 -7.31
N SER A 16 -3.04 -17.95 -7.29
CA SER A 16 -2.32 -17.63 -6.07
C SER A 16 -2.80 -16.28 -5.49
N PRO A 17 -2.89 -16.13 -4.16
CA PRO A 17 -3.20 -14.85 -3.53
C PRO A 17 -2.25 -13.75 -4.00
N GLN A 18 -0.97 -14.08 -4.25
CA GLN A 18 0.01 -13.14 -4.78
C GLN A 18 -0.38 -12.65 -6.18
N SER A 19 -0.71 -13.55 -7.11
CA SER A 19 -1.11 -13.17 -8.47
C SER A 19 -2.42 -12.37 -8.46
N ILE A 20 -3.41 -12.78 -7.65
CA ILE A 20 -4.67 -12.05 -7.50
C ILE A 20 -4.43 -10.65 -6.92
N PHE A 21 -3.60 -10.54 -5.89
CA PHE A 21 -3.24 -9.26 -5.28
C PHE A 21 -2.55 -8.35 -6.28
N GLU A 22 -1.53 -8.84 -6.99
CA GLU A 22 -0.78 -8.04 -7.96
C GLU A 22 -1.65 -7.56 -9.11
N GLN A 23 -2.54 -8.41 -9.63
CA GLN A 23 -3.50 -8.04 -10.67
C GLN A 23 -4.47 -6.96 -10.17
N THR A 24 -5.03 -7.17 -8.98
CA THR A 24 -5.97 -6.22 -8.35
C THR A 24 -5.30 -4.88 -8.09
N LEU A 25 -4.11 -4.89 -7.51
CA LEU A 25 -3.34 -3.68 -7.22
C LEU A 25 -2.93 -2.99 -8.53
N ALA A 26 -2.49 -3.73 -9.55
CA ALA A 26 -2.18 -3.14 -10.86
C ALA A 26 -3.40 -2.46 -11.49
N ALA A 27 -4.61 -3.03 -11.37
CA ALA A 27 -5.84 -2.39 -11.82
C ALA A 27 -6.11 -1.09 -11.04
N VAL A 28 -5.99 -1.13 -9.71
CA VAL A 28 -6.17 0.06 -8.86
C VAL A 28 -5.18 1.17 -9.20
N LEU A 29 -3.91 0.82 -9.44
CA LEU A 29 -2.85 1.79 -9.77
C LEU A 29 -2.97 2.37 -11.19
N LYS A 30 -3.49 1.59 -12.13
CA LYS A 30 -3.58 1.99 -13.55
C LYS A 30 -4.88 2.68 -13.91
N ASP A 31 -5.95 2.53 -13.12
CA ASP A 31 -7.25 3.12 -13.45
C ASP A 31 -7.21 4.66 -13.37
N PRO A 32 -7.32 5.38 -14.50
CA PRO A 32 -7.37 6.84 -14.49
C PRO A 32 -8.63 7.39 -13.80
N ASN A 33 -9.70 6.59 -13.67
CA ASN A 33 -10.91 6.98 -12.91
C ASN A 33 -10.70 6.90 -11.39
N ASN A 34 -9.74 6.14 -10.88
CA ASN A 34 -9.40 6.18 -9.44
C ASN A 34 -8.87 7.55 -9.01
N LYS A 35 -8.32 8.35 -9.94
CA LYS A 35 -7.99 9.76 -9.67
C LYS A 35 -9.23 10.63 -9.41
N LYS A 36 -10.41 10.27 -9.93
CA LYS A 36 -11.69 10.94 -9.63
C LYS A 36 -12.22 10.57 -8.25
N ILE A 37 -12.02 9.32 -7.83
CA ILE A 37 -12.34 8.82 -6.48
C ILE A 37 -11.27 9.28 -5.46
N GLY A 38 -10.12 9.72 -5.96
CA GLY A 38 -9.02 10.27 -5.18
C GLY A 38 -8.17 9.24 -4.46
N LEU A 39 -8.23 7.98 -4.88
CA LEU A 39 -7.35 6.92 -4.39
C LEU A 39 -6.08 6.84 -5.25
N VAL A 40 -4.93 6.99 -4.61
CA VAL A 40 -3.60 6.92 -5.22
C VAL A 40 -2.80 5.87 -4.46
N GLY A 41 -2.41 4.79 -5.14
CA GLY A 41 -1.52 3.78 -4.57
C GLY A 41 -0.07 3.94 -5.04
N ARG A 42 0.88 3.46 -4.26
CA ARG A 42 2.29 3.34 -4.64
C ARG A 42 2.97 2.22 -3.85
N TYR A 43 3.83 1.45 -4.53
CA TYR A 43 4.75 0.55 -3.84
C TYR A 43 5.87 1.37 -3.16
N LEU A 44 6.04 1.17 -1.86
CA LEU A 44 7.21 1.63 -1.11
C LEU A 44 8.31 0.58 -1.19
N GLU A 45 7.93 -0.69 -1.04
CA GLU A 45 8.80 -1.84 -1.26
C GLU A 45 8.07 -2.93 -2.06
N LYS A 46 8.81 -3.63 -2.92
CA LYS A 46 8.30 -4.76 -3.70
C LYS A 46 9.35 -5.87 -3.75
N GLY A 47 9.03 -7.00 -3.14
CA GLY A 47 9.76 -8.26 -3.23
C GLY A 47 8.96 -9.31 -4.02
N THR A 48 9.49 -10.54 -4.07
CA THR A 48 8.85 -11.67 -4.75
C THR A 48 7.61 -12.17 -4.01
N LEU A 49 7.65 -12.16 -2.68
CA LEU A 49 6.57 -12.65 -1.81
C LEU A 49 6.09 -11.59 -0.82
N SER A 50 6.69 -10.40 -0.77
CA SER A 50 6.28 -9.35 0.15
C SER A 50 6.21 -8.01 -0.56
N ALA A 51 5.31 -7.15 -0.11
CA ALA A 51 5.20 -5.79 -0.59
C ALA A 51 4.74 -4.87 0.54
N ILE A 52 5.24 -3.64 0.49
CA ILE A 52 4.75 -2.55 1.33
C ILE A 52 4.14 -1.52 0.38
N VAL A 53 2.86 -1.25 0.56
CA VAL A 53 2.06 -0.42 -0.33
C VAL A 53 1.48 0.75 0.45
N GLU A 54 1.76 1.95 -0.03
CA GLU A 54 1.12 3.17 0.41
C GLU A 54 -0.15 3.40 -0.41
N PHE A 55 -1.26 3.70 0.27
CA PHE A 55 -2.46 4.24 -0.34
C PHE A 55 -2.76 5.62 0.25
N LYS A 56 -3.01 6.59 -0.62
CA LYS A 56 -3.50 7.91 -0.26
C LYS A 56 -4.92 8.05 -0.78
N PHE A 57 -5.84 8.38 0.09
CA PHE A 57 -7.19 8.78 -0.27
C PHE A 57 -7.31 10.29 -0.12
N GLY A 58 -8.00 10.94 -1.04
CA GLY A 58 -8.00 12.39 -1.15
C GLY A 58 -8.95 12.91 -2.22
N GLN A 59 -8.77 14.17 -2.61
CA GLN A 59 -9.55 14.79 -3.66
C GLN A 59 -8.67 15.74 -4.46
N VAL A 60 -8.92 15.87 -5.77
CA VAL A 60 -8.29 16.90 -6.59
C VAL A 60 -9.16 18.17 -6.54
N VAL A 61 -8.61 19.26 -6.01
CA VAL A 61 -9.22 20.60 -5.96
C VAL A 61 -8.27 21.55 -6.69
N ASP A 62 -8.77 22.30 -7.68
CA ASP A 62 -7.95 23.26 -8.44
C ASP A 62 -6.62 22.69 -8.97
N LYS A 63 -6.66 21.44 -9.48
CA LYS A 63 -5.50 20.66 -9.98
C LYS A 63 -4.48 20.26 -8.91
N GLN A 64 -4.74 20.52 -7.63
CA GLN A 64 -3.95 20.07 -6.50
C GLN A 64 -4.60 18.85 -5.84
N TYR A 65 -3.81 17.84 -5.48
CA TYR A 65 -4.30 16.69 -4.73
C TYR A 65 -4.24 16.96 -3.23
N VAL A 66 -5.40 16.98 -2.58
CA VAL A 66 -5.54 17.13 -1.14
C VAL A 66 -5.73 15.74 -0.53
N CYS A 67 -4.73 15.27 0.23
CA CYS A 67 -4.79 13.99 0.92
C CYS A 67 -5.65 14.09 2.19
N LEU A 68 -6.63 13.20 2.32
CA LEU A 68 -7.58 13.11 3.44
C LEU A 68 -7.29 11.91 4.36
N LEU A 69 -6.67 10.85 3.84
CA LEU A 69 -6.25 9.68 4.62
C LEU A 69 -5.05 9.00 3.97
N LYS A 70 -4.09 8.55 4.77
CA LYS A 70 -2.98 7.68 4.33
C LYS A 70 -3.17 6.30 4.93
N MET A 71 -2.86 5.27 4.16
CA MET A 71 -2.85 3.89 4.63
C MET A 71 -1.55 3.22 4.21
N LEU A 72 -0.92 2.52 5.15
CA LEU A 72 0.16 1.58 4.85
C LEU A 72 -0.40 0.16 4.90
N ALA A 73 -0.23 -0.60 3.82
CA ALA A 73 -0.53 -2.01 3.79
C ALA A 73 0.79 -2.81 3.66
N VAL A 74 1.02 -3.73 4.60
CA VAL A 74 2.08 -4.73 4.51
C VAL A 74 1.44 -6.03 4.04
N VAL A 75 1.94 -6.54 2.93
CA VAL A 75 1.42 -7.71 2.25
C VAL A 75 2.49 -8.77 2.21
N ASN A 76 2.12 -9.99 2.58
CA ASN A 76 2.98 -11.16 2.56
C ASN A 76 2.26 -12.31 1.89
N SER A 77 2.91 -12.92 0.91
CA SER A 77 2.39 -13.99 0.06
C SER A 77 1.01 -13.66 -0.51
N GLY A 78 0.80 -12.40 -0.92
CA GLY A 78 -0.44 -11.87 -1.48
C GLY A 78 -1.55 -11.59 -0.47
N LEU A 79 -1.31 -11.80 0.81
CA LEU A 79 -2.26 -11.56 1.88
C LEU A 79 -1.88 -10.29 2.65
N PRO A 80 -2.80 -9.35 2.86
CA PRO A 80 -2.57 -8.22 3.75
C PRO A 80 -2.39 -8.75 5.19
N GLU A 81 -1.18 -8.65 5.74
CA GLU A 81 -0.91 -9.02 7.13
C GLU A 81 -1.18 -7.85 8.08
N TYR A 82 -0.96 -6.62 7.62
CA TYR A 82 -1.07 -5.43 8.44
C TYR A 82 -1.53 -4.22 7.62
N VAL A 83 -2.46 -3.45 8.18
CA VAL A 83 -2.93 -2.18 7.61
C VAL A 83 -2.93 -1.13 8.71
N GLN A 84 -2.18 -0.04 8.51
CA GLN A 84 -2.21 1.12 9.39
C GLN A 84 -2.89 2.28 8.69
N MET A 85 -3.88 2.89 9.36
CA MET A 85 -4.44 4.18 8.98
C MET A 85 -3.66 5.29 9.66
N ILE A 86 -3.28 6.32 8.91
CA ILE A 86 -2.40 7.40 9.36
C ILE A 86 -3.07 8.72 8.95
N ALA A 87 -3.14 9.68 9.86
CA ALA A 87 -3.69 10.98 9.52
C ALA A 87 -2.81 11.66 8.45
N PRO A 88 -3.38 12.44 7.52
CA PRO A 88 -2.60 13.06 6.43
C PRO A 88 -1.41 13.88 6.90
N HIS A 89 -1.55 14.55 8.05
CA HIS A 89 -0.58 15.46 8.62
C HIS A 89 0.50 14.79 9.49
N GLU A 90 0.36 13.51 9.81
CA GLU A 90 1.33 12.80 10.63
C GLU A 90 2.48 12.28 9.77
N ASP A 91 3.72 12.53 10.18
CA ASP A 91 4.88 11.80 9.65
C ASP A 91 4.96 10.43 10.33
N TRP A 92 5.22 9.38 9.55
CA TRP A 92 5.28 8.02 10.08
C TRP A 92 6.44 7.24 9.49
N SER A 93 7.02 6.36 10.30
CA SER A 93 8.06 5.43 9.84
C SER A 93 7.70 4.02 10.28
N TYR A 94 7.68 3.10 9.32
CA TYR A 94 7.54 1.68 9.56
C TYR A 94 8.92 1.03 9.55
N LEU A 95 9.22 0.22 10.55
CA LEU A 95 10.45 -0.54 10.64
C LEU A 95 10.11 -1.99 10.35
N ASP A 96 10.49 -2.48 9.17
CA ASP A 96 10.23 -3.85 8.81
C ASP A 96 11.09 -4.81 9.64
N THR A 97 10.64 -6.05 9.78
CA THR A 97 11.30 -7.14 10.52
C THR A 97 12.77 -7.35 10.12
N GLY A 98 13.19 -6.90 8.92
CA GLY A 98 14.58 -6.88 8.45
C GLY A 98 15.39 -5.61 8.80
N PHE A 99 14.91 -4.78 9.73
CA PHE A 99 15.49 -3.49 10.14
C PHE A 99 15.60 -2.43 9.04
N ARG A 100 14.86 -2.58 7.94
CA ARG A 100 14.74 -1.53 6.92
C ARG A 100 13.65 -0.55 7.34
N GLN A 101 14.01 0.72 7.45
CA GLN A 101 13.10 1.79 7.81
C GLN A 101 12.48 2.37 6.53
N VAL A 102 11.16 2.28 6.44
CA VAL A 102 10.35 2.87 5.38
C VAL A 102 9.71 4.14 5.93
N PHE A 103 9.99 5.27 5.30
CA PHE A 103 9.43 6.56 5.67
C PHE A 103 8.19 6.87 4.82
N LEU A 104 7.07 7.19 5.47
CA LEU A 104 5.91 7.78 4.82
C LEU A 104 5.92 9.29 5.13
N PHE A 105 6.37 10.06 4.15
CA PHE A 105 6.40 11.51 4.26
C PHE A 105 5.04 12.13 3.92
N VAL A 106 4.74 13.23 4.62
CA VAL A 106 3.70 14.17 4.22
C VAL A 106 3.97 14.67 2.80
N GLN A 107 2.96 14.59 1.93
CA GLN A 107 2.92 15.38 0.71
C GLN A 107 1.74 16.34 0.84
N LEU A 108 1.96 17.43 1.58
CA LEU A 108 1.08 18.58 1.53
C LEU A 108 1.18 19.13 0.11
N ALA A 109 0.07 19.15 -0.63
CA ALA A 109 -0.10 20.19 -1.63
C ALA A 109 -0.05 21.49 -0.83
N VAL A 110 1.09 22.18 -0.89
CA VAL A 110 1.23 23.51 -0.33
C VAL A 110 0.27 24.40 -1.10
N VAL A 111 -0.82 24.79 -0.45
CA VAL A 111 -1.67 25.89 -0.89
C VAL A 111 -0.86 27.15 -0.56
N THR A 112 -0.09 27.65 -1.52
CA THR A 112 0.35 29.06 -1.57
C THR A 112 -0.55 29.83 -2.49
#